data_AF-A0A8H3H9W0-F1
#
_entry.id   AF-A0A8H3H9W0-F1
#
_cell.length_a   1.000
_cell.length_b   1.000
_cell.length_c   1.000
_cell.angle_alpha   90.00
_cell.angle_beta   90.00
_cell.angle_gamma   90.00
#
_symmetry.space_group_name_H-M   'P 1'
#
loop_
_entity.id
_entity.type
_entity.pdbx_description
1 polymer ?
#
loop_
_entity_poly.entity_id
_entity_poly.type
_entity_poly.pdbx_seq_one_letter_code
_entity_poly.pdbx_strand_id
1 'polypeptide(L)'
;MPNLQALSLFGFSLFDPIDLSDCPFKLNYLLITPPTTELIAKWIRNQPTIVELNLATFTISDRCIDANHFLDPKVLPNLRIITTCPKLLRTLAPGRPIEHVSLQTCTIHARRGVDIVADIAYLDRTTTPIKSLYVDLDGHNEVSGWNFIELLKTTEVPSGLVCLTIKASLLAFATQQANHPDYFSSIAQLLQGFPSLRHFEVEEAIQGMLAEQPAAHDVSDMVFAVLERQIDIVALWKQYCPSLLSVKFFDRDII
;
A
#
# COMPACT_ATOMS: atom_id res chain seq x y z
N MET A 1 16.48 -16.56 -22.90
CA MET A 1 15.32 -15.76 -23.36
C MET A 1 15.74 -14.28 -23.41
N PRO A 2 16.15 -13.73 -24.55
CA PRO A 2 16.67 -12.36 -24.62
C PRO A 2 15.61 -11.27 -24.38
N ASN A 3 14.33 -11.60 -24.58
CA ASN A 3 13.21 -10.64 -24.51
C ASN A 3 12.40 -10.74 -23.20
N LEU A 4 12.91 -11.39 -22.15
CA LEU A 4 12.18 -11.47 -20.89
C LEU A 4 12.15 -10.09 -20.22
N GLN A 5 10.95 -9.52 -20.06
CA GLN A 5 10.74 -8.19 -19.47
C GLN A 5 10.08 -8.22 -18.10
N ALA A 6 9.42 -9.32 -17.75
CA ALA A 6 8.75 -9.51 -16.48
C ALA A 6 9.19 -10.84 -15.89
N LEU A 7 9.57 -10.83 -14.61
CA LEU A 7 9.92 -12.03 -13.87
C LEU A 7 9.20 -12.03 -12.52
N SER A 8 8.58 -13.17 -12.20
CA SER A 8 8.00 -13.42 -10.89
C SER A 8 8.72 -14.59 -10.26
N LEU A 9 9.41 -14.33 -9.16
CA LEU A 9 10.09 -15.32 -8.33
C LEU A 9 9.27 -15.50 -7.05
N PHE A 10 8.44 -16.54 -7.03
CA PHE A 10 7.59 -16.90 -5.91
C PHE A 10 8.03 -18.25 -5.33
N GLY A 11 8.25 -18.32 -4.02
CA GLY A 11 8.64 -19.58 -3.38
C GLY A 11 8.94 -19.49 -1.89
N PHE A 12 8.94 -20.66 -1.25
CA PHE A 12 9.22 -20.88 0.18
C PHE A 12 10.72 -21.00 0.49
N SER A 13 11.55 -21.14 -0.54
CA SER A 13 12.99 -21.41 -0.42
C SER A 13 13.81 -20.22 -0.92
N LEU A 14 15.01 -20.06 -0.35
CA LEU A 14 16.04 -19.15 -0.87
C LEU A 14 16.24 -19.42 -2.37
N PHE A 15 16.19 -18.39 -3.21
CA PHE A 15 16.52 -18.50 -4.64
C PHE A 15 18.04 -18.61 -4.89
N ASP A 16 18.80 -19.07 -3.89
CA ASP A 16 20.27 -19.15 -3.91
C ASP A 16 20.89 -19.99 -5.05
N PRO A 17 20.23 -20.97 -5.70
CA PRO A 17 20.85 -21.65 -6.83
C PRO A 17 20.64 -20.95 -8.19
N ILE A 18 19.89 -19.84 -8.28
CA ILE A 18 19.64 -19.20 -9.58
C ILE A 18 20.73 -18.15 -9.85
N ASP A 19 21.76 -18.56 -10.58
CA ASP A 19 22.74 -17.62 -11.15
C ASP A 19 22.09 -16.84 -12.31
N LEU A 20 21.69 -15.61 -12.02
CA LEU A 20 21.12 -14.68 -12.99
C LEU A 20 22.15 -13.65 -13.51
N SER A 21 23.43 -13.78 -13.13
CA SER A 21 24.46 -12.76 -13.40
C SER A 21 24.75 -12.58 -14.90
N ASP A 22 24.66 -13.65 -15.68
CA ASP A 22 24.92 -13.66 -17.13
C ASP A 22 23.64 -13.62 -17.99
N CYS A 23 22.50 -13.26 -17.39
CA CYS A 23 21.23 -13.19 -18.13
C CYS A 23 21.24 -12.01 -19.14
N PRO A 24 21.00 -12.25 -20.44
CA PRO A 24 21.07 -11.21 -21.46
C PRO A 24 19.86 -10.26 -21.47
N PHE A 25 18.83 -10.57 -20.69
CA PHE A 25 17.58 -9.82 -20.66
C PHE A 25 17.61 -8.69 -19.63
N LYS A 26 16.79 -7.68 -19.88
CA LYS A 26 16.57 -6.52 -19.02
C LYS A 26 15.12 -6.47 -18.58
N LEU A 27 14.89 -6.49 -17.27
CA LEU A 27 13.55 -6.52 -16.71
C LEU A 27 12.98 -5.11 -16.54
N ASN A 28 11.70 -4.98 -16.85
CA ASN A 28 10.88 -3.81 -16.51
C ASN A 28 10.09 -4.08 -15.23
N TYR A 29 9.71 -5.35 -15.00
CA TYR A 29 8.93 -5.79 -13.85
C TYR A 29 9.66 -6.93 -13.13
N LEU A 30 9.75 -6.82 -11.81
CA LEU A 30 10.24 -7.89 -10.95
C LEU A 30 9.32 -8.04 -9.74
N LEU A 31 8.77 -9.24 -9.57
CA LEU A 31 8.17 -9.69 -8.32
C LEU A 31 9.10 -10.69 -7.66
N ILE A 32 9.41 -10.49 -6.39
CA ILE A 32 10.20 -11.43 -5.60
C ILE A 32 9.65 -11.59 -4.18
N THR A 33 9.48 -12.83 -3.76
CA THR A 33 9.13 -13.17 -2.37
C THR A 33 10.38 -13.38 -1.52
N PRO A 34 10.47 -12.82 -0.31
CA PRO A 34 11.66 -12.99 0.54
C PRO A 34 11.92 -14.44 0.98
N PRO A 35 13.18 -14.81 1.31
CA PRO A 35 14.32 -13.93 1.57
C PRO A 35 15.11 -13.58 0.30
N THR A 36 15.51 -12.30 0.17
CA THR A 36 16.46 -11.86 -0.85
C THR A 36 17.88 -11.99 -0.30
N THR A 37 18.73 -12.79 -0.96
CA THR A 37 20.15 -12.91 -0.61
C THR A 37 20.98 -11.82 -1.28
N GLU A 38 22.24 -11.66 -0.85
CA GLU A 38 23.14 -10.66 -1.42
C GLU A 38 23.32 -10.83 -2.94
N LEU A 39 23.35 -12.08 -3.42
CA LEU A 39 23.46 -12.40 -4.85
C LEU A 39 22.28 -11.86 -5.63
N ILE A 40 21.05 -12.12 -5.15
CA ILE A 40 19.84 -11.62 -5.80
C ILE A 40 19.79 -10.10 -5.72
N ALA A 41 20.12 -9.50 -4.57
CA ALA A 41 20.13 -8.05 -4.43
C ALA A 41 21.16 -7.39 -5.36
N LYS A 42 22.35 -8.00 -5.53
CA LYS A 42 23.36 -7.59 -6.52
C LYS A 42 22.83 -7.70 -7.95
N TRP A 43 22.11 -8.77 -8.26
CA TRP A 43 21.49 -8.93 -9.57
C TRP A 43 20.41 -7.85 -9.83
N ILE A 44 19.52 -7.58 -8.87
CA ILE A 44 18.50 -6.52 -8.97
C ILE A 44 19.17 -5.15 -9.22
N ARG A 45 20.27 -4.85 -8.52
CA ARG A 45 21.05 -3.61 -8.74
C ARG A 45 21.55 -3.45 -10.18
N ASN A 46 21.84 -4.56 -10.86
CA ASN A 46 22.33 -4.57 -12.25
C ASN A 46 21.21 -4.51 -13.29
N GLN A 47 19.96 -4.30 -12.86
CA GLN A 47 18.76 -4.17 -13.70
C GLN A 47 18.22 -2.72 -13.67
N PRO A 48 18.92 -1.74 -14.29
CA PRO A 48 18.51 -0.33 -14.23
C PRO A 48 17.20 -0.04 -14.97
N THR A 49 16.70 -0.99 -15.77
CA THR A 49 15.46 -0.90 -16.53
C THR A 49 14.21 -1.20 -15.71
N ILE A 50 14.36 -1.70 -14.47
CA ILE A 50 13.21 -2.03 -13.63
C ILE A 50 12.42 -0.74 -13.36
N VAL A 51 11.15 -0.77 -13.76
CA VAL A 51 10.15 0.26 -13.54
C VAL A 51 9.25 -0.11 -12.36
N GLU A 52 8.99 -1.41 -12.20
CA GLU A 52 8.13 -1.94 -11.16
C GLU A 52 8.84 -3.03 -10.36
N LEU A 53 8.94 -2.81 -9.05
CA LEU A 53 9.57 -3.72 -8.11
C LEU A 53 8.59 -4.11 -7.02
N ASN A 54 8.13 -5.36 -7.07
CA ASN A 54 7.27 -5.93 -6.07
C ASN A 54 8.10 -6.81 -5.13
N LEU A 55 8.25 -6.32 -3.89
CA LEU A 55 8.93 -6.98 -2.78
C LEU A 55 7.91 -7.55 -1.78
N ALA A 56 6.73 -7.96 -2.27
CA ALA A 56 5.65 -8.46 -1.43
C ALA A 56 6.15 -9.59 -0.54
N THR A 57 5.95 -9.37 0.74
CA THR A 57 6.15 -10.37 1.77
C THR A 57 4.82 -11.06 1.96
N PHE A 58 4.61 -12.14 1.23
CA PHE A 58 3.54 -13.05 1.63
C PHE A 58 3.84 -13.53 3.05
N THR A 59 2.79 -13.82 3.82
CA THR A 59 2.82 -14.30 5.22
C THR A 59 3.58 -15.63 5.45
N ILE A 60 4.33 -16.04 4.44
CA ILE A 60 4.97 -17.32 4.23
C ILE A 60 6.43 -17.31 4.73
N SER A 61 7.09 -16.14 4.76
CA SER A 61 8.51 -16.04 5.13
C SER A 61 8.71 -15.48 6.54
N ASP A 62 9.71 -15.99 7.25
CA ASP A 62 10.22 -15.46 8.52
C ASP A 62 11.38 -14.47 8.33
N ARG A 63 11.76 -14.18 7.07
CA ARG A 63 12.78 -13.18 6.70
C ARG A 63 12.23 -12.08 5.79
N CYS A 64 12.69 -10.86 6.01
CA CYS A 64 12.39 -9.70 5.17
C CYS A 64 13.62 -9.43 4.31
N ILE A 65 13.42 -8.70 3.22
CA ILE A 65 14.52 -8.23 2.37
C ILE A 65 15.47 -7.35 3.20
N ASP A 66 16.77 -7.56 3.02
CA ASP A 66 17.77 -6.61 3.51
C ASP A 66 17.77 -5.37 2.62
N ALA A 67 17.18 -4.31 3.15
CA ALA A 67 17.04 -3.01 2.50
C ALA A 67 18.38 -2.31 2.22
N ASN A 68 19.44 -2.68 2.95
CA ASN A 68 20.74 -2.01 2.88
C ASN A 68 21.39 -2.15 1.51
N HIS A 69 21.02 -3.18 0.74
CA HIS A 69 21.50 -3.37 -0.62
C HIS A 69 21.00 -2.30 -1.61
N PHE A 70 19.99 -1.48 -1.23
CA PHE A 70 19.39 -0.48 -2.09
C PHE A 70 19.62 0.96 -1.61
N LEU A 71 20.63 1.21 -0.76
CA LEU A 71 20.90 2.55 -0.22
C LEU A 71 21.39 3.58 -1.25
N ASP A 72 22.06 3.15 -2.33
CA ASP A 72 22.53 4.06 -3.38
C ASP A 72 21.36 4.52 -4.26
N PRO A 73 21.01 5.82 -4.31
CA PRO A 73 19.91 6.33 -5.12
C PRO A 73 20.11 6.13 -6.63
N LYS A 74 21.34 5.87 -7.10
CA LYS A 74 21.63 5.56 -8.51
C LYS A 74 21.19 4.16 -8.93
N VAL A 75 20.97 3.27 -7.96
CA VAL A 75 20.40 1.93 -8.18
C VAL A 75 18.92 2.07 -8.52
N LEU A 76 18.44 1.34 -9.53
CA LEU A 76 17.04 1.36 -9.99
C LEU A 76 16.55 2.78 -10.37
N PRO A 77 17.24 3.48 -11.29
CA PRO A 77 16.95 4.88 -11.60
C PRO A 77 15.59 5.11 -12.28
N ASN A 78 15.01 4.06 -12.88
CA ASN A 78 13.71 4.12 -13.56
C ASN A 78 12.54 3.61 -12.69
N LEU A 79 12.77 3.34 -11.40
CA LEU A 79 11.78 2.76 -10.52
C LEU A 79 10.63 3.75 -10.26
N ARG A 80 9.42 3.39 -10.71
CA ARG A 80 8.20 4.20 -10.59
C ARG A 80 7.15 3.55 -9.70
N ILE A 81 7.16 2.23 -9.58
CA ILE A 81 6.15 1.46 -8.85
C ILE A 81 6.86 0.53 -7.87
N ILE A 82 6.45 0.59 -6.60
CA ILE A 82 6.94 -0.34 -5.58
C ILE A 82 5.81 -0.98 -4.78
N THR A 83 5.95 -2.27 -4.51
CA THR A 83 5.18 -2.96 -3.46
C THR A 83 6.17 -3.38 -2.38
N THR A 84 5.97 -2.95 -1.14
CA THR A 84 6.99 -3.12 -0.10
C THR A 84 6.42 -2.97 1.31
N CYS A 85 7.16 -3.39 2.33
CA CYS A 85 6.81 -3.06 3.71
C CYS A 85 7.34 -1.67 4.11
N PRO A 86 6.70 -0.95 5.07
CA PRO A 86 7.04 0.45 5.36
C PRO A 86 8.53 0.69 5.64
N LYS A 87 9.20 -0.22 6.36
CA LYS A 87 10.63 -0.09 6.69
C LYS A 87 11.55 0.00 5.47
N LEU A 88 11.17 -0.64 4.35
CA LEU A 88 11.96 -0.64 3.13
C LEU A 88 11.85 0.70 2.37
N LEU A 89 10.86 1.54 2.68
CA LEU A 89 10.77 2.89 2.09
C LEU A 89 12.02 3.71 2.38
N ARG A 90 12.63 3.55 3.57
CA ARG A 90 13.82 4.30 3.97
C ARG A 90 14.98 4.19 2.99
N THR A 91 15.09 3.04 2.32
CA THR A 91 16.17 2.77 1.38
C THR A 91 15.70 2.84 -0.07
N LEU A 92 14.44 2.49 -0.37
CA LEU A 92 13.91 2.46 -1.74
C LEU A 92 13.37 3.80 -2.24
N ALA A 93 12.78 4.62 -1.39
CA ALA A 93 12.16 5.87 -1.84
C ALA A 93 13.15 7.00 -2.19
N PRO A 94 14.20 7.27 -1.38
CA PRO A 94 15.06 8.43 -1.59
C PRO A 94 15.72 8.49 -2.97
N GLY A 95 15.58 9.64 -3.64
CA GLY A 95 16.28 9.94 -4.89
C GLY A 95 15.74 9.20 -6.13
N ARG A 96 14.62 8.49 -6.02
CA ARG A 96 14.01 7.72 -7.12
C ARG A 96 12.66 8.27 -7.58
N PRO A 97 12.29 8.11 -8.86
CA PRO A 97 11.07 8.69 -9.43
C PRO A 97 9.84 7.80 -9.16
N ILE A 98 9.63 7.44 -7.89
CA ILE A 98 8.51 6.61 -7.47
C ILE A 98 7.23 7.44 -7.49
N GLU A 99 6.19 6.93 -8.14
CA GLU A 99 4.87 7.58 -8.25
C GLU A 99 3.76 6.71 -7.65
N HIS A 100 3.97 5.39 -7.55
CA HIS A 100 3.00 4.43 -7.07
C HIS A 100 3.61 3.55 -5.99
N VAL A 101 2.95 3.51 -4.83
CA VAL A 101 3.43 2.76 -3.67
C VAL A 101 2.31 1.88 -3.14
N SER A 102 2.62 0.59 -2.95
CA SER A 102 1.76 -0.36 -2.25
C SER A 102 2.47 -0.80 -0.98
N LEU A 103 2.00 -0.32 0.17
CA LEU A 103 2.51 -0.69 1.47
C LEU A 103 1.81 -1.94 1.96
N GLN A 104 2.58 -3.00 2.18
CA GLN A 104 2.10 -4.26 2.71
C GLN A 104 2.99 -4.68 3.86
N THR A 105 2.39 -4.87 5.03
CA THR A 105 3.15 -5.27 6.21
C THR A 105 3.69 -6.69 6.07
N CYS A 106 4.97 -6.88 6.38
CA CYS A 106 5.54 -8.22 6.47
C CYS A 106 5.39 -8.80 7.88
N THR A 107 5.26 -10.12 7.99
CA THR A 107 5.15 -10.87 9.26
C THR A 107 6.23 -10.54 10.29
N ILE A 108 7.42 -10.11 9.86
CA ILE A 108 8.56 -9.82 10.75
C ILE A 108 8.50 -8.40 11.27
N HIS A 109 8.14 -7.47 10.39
CA HIS A 109 8.00 -6.07 10.75
C HIS A 109 6.70 -5.86 11.54
N ALA A 110 5.64 -6.64 11.25
CA ALA A 110 4.44 -6.80 12.08
C ALA A 110 4.78 -7.00 13.56
N ARG A 111 5.75 -7.88 13.84
CA ARG A 111 6.13 -8.29 15.21
C ARG A 111 7.09 -7.34 15.92
N ARG A 112 7.74 -6.42 15.20
CA ARG A 112 8.90 -5.66 15.73
C ARG A 112 8.61 -4.19 16.04
N GLY A 113 7.37 -3.72 15.91
CA GLY A 113 7.02 -2.31 16.09
C GLY A 113 7.66 -1.47 15.00
N VAL A 114 6.94 -1.23 13.92
CA VAL A 114 7.42 -0.35 12.85
C VAL A 114 7.14 1.07 13.29
N ASP A 115 8.15 1.93 13.25
CA ASP A 115 7.94 3.38 13.35
C ASP A 115 7.38 3.89 12.03
N ILE A 116 6.08 3.60 11.82
CA ILE A 116 5.35 3.94 10.61
C ILE A 116 5.44 5.44 10.35
N VAL A 117 5.43 6.26 11.42
CA VAL A 117 5.56 7.72 11.33
C VAL A 117 6.89 8.12 10.71
N ALA A 118 8.01 7.58 11.20
CA ALA A 118 9.31 7.88 10.61
C ALA A 118 9.49 7.29 9.20
N ASP A 119 8.83 6.17 8.89
CA ASP A 119 8.92 5.51 7.58
C ASP A 119 8.18 6.28 6.48
N ILE A 120 6.98 6.80 6.77
CA ILE A 120 6.19 7.52 5.76
C ILE A 120 6.84 8.82 5.30
N ALA A 121 7.63 9.48 6.15
CA ALA A 121 8.36 10.69 5.81
C ALA A 121 9.39 10.47 4.68
N TYR A 122 9.74 9.22 4.37
CA TYR A 122 10.61 8.91 3.24
C TYR A 122 9.89 8.96 1.88
N LEU A 123 8.56 8.98 1.85
CA LEU A 123 7.79 9.19 0.62
C LEU A 123 8.09 10.57 0.01
N ASP A 124 8.34 11.58 0.85
CA ASP A 124 8.71 12.94 0.43
C ASP A 124 10.11 13.01 -0.19
N ARG A 125 10.92 11.96 -0.06
CA ARG A 125 12.29 11.92 -0.58
C ARG A 125 12.39 11.34 -1.99
N THR A 126 11.25 11.00 -2.58
CA THR A 126 11.17 10.64 -4.00
C THR A 126 11.43 11.86 -4.89
N THR A 127 11.86 11.64 -6.13
CA THR A 127 12.11 12.75 -7.07
C THR A 127 10.85 13.18 -7.84
N THR A 128 9.74 12.47 -7.66
CA THR A 128 8.45 12.72 -8.29
C THR A 128 7.33 12.59 -7.25
N PRO A 129 6.28 13.41 -7.30
CA PRO A 129 5.17 13.29 -6.35
C PRO A 129 4.50 11.91 -6.40
N ILE A 130 4.18 11.36 -5.23
CA ILE A 130 3.38 10.13 -5.11
C ILE A 130 1.96 10.41 -5.61
N LYS A 131 1.52 9.66 -6.61
CA LYS A 131 0.18 9.76 -7.22
C LYS A 131 -0.78 8.69 -6.72
N SER A 132 -0.26 7.52 -6.34
CA SER A 132 -1.08 6.40 -5.90
C SER A 132 -0.48 5.73 -4.68
N LEU A 133 -1.31 5.51 -3.67
CA LEU A 133 -0.92 4.84 -2.44
C LEU A 133 -1.95 3.78 -2.06
N TYR A 134 -1.51 2.52 -1.99
CA TYR A 134 -2.28 1.42 -1.42
C TYR A 134 -1.67 1.06 -0.07
N VAL A 135 -2.52 0.85 0.95
CA VAL A 135 -2.08 0.66 2.33
C VAL A 135 -2.79 -0.55 2.92
N ASP A 136 -2.00 -1.60 3.14
CA ASP A 136 -2.38 -2.81 3.83
C ASP A 136 -1.46 -3.02 5.04
N LEU A 137 -1.96 -2.54 6.18
CA LEU A 137 -1.31 -2.65 7.48
C LEU A 137 -1.91 -3.79 8.31
N ASP A 138 -2.64 -4.72 7.69
CA ASP A 138 -3.28 -5.81 8.41
C ASP A 138 -2.23 -6.62 9.19
N GLY A 139 -2.48 -6.85 10.48
CA GLY A 139 -1.53 -7.44 11.43
C GLY A 139 -0.69 -6.46 12.27
N HIS A 140 -0.77 -5.14 12.07
CA HIS A 140 -0.25 -4.12 12.98
C HIS A 140 -1.37 -3.47 13.81
N ASN A 141 -1.47 -3.83 15.09
CA ASN A 141 -2.51 -3.31 15.99
C ASN A 141 -2.31 -1.84 16.40
N GLU A 142 -1.19 -1.20 16.05
CA GLU A 142 -0.81 0.12 16.57
C GLU A 142 -1.31 1.29 15.72
N VAL A 143 -1.51 1.09 14.41
CA VAL A 143 -1.94 2.16 13.48
C VAL A 143 -3.08 1.63 12.61
N SER A 144 -4.29 2.14 12.84
CA SER A 144 -5.43 1.88 11.95
C SER A 144 -5.23 2.57 10.59
N GLY A 145 -5.91 2.10 9.55
CA GLY A 145 -5.92 2.78 8.24
C GLY A 145 -6.35 4.24 8.35
N TRP A 146 -7.25 4.57 9.27
CA TRP A 146 -7.69 5.96 9.53
C TRP A 146 -6.57 6.83 10.12
N ASN A 147 -5.84 6.31 11.12
CA ASN A 147 -4.69 7.01 11.70
C ASN A 147 -3.60 7.24 10.65
N PHE A 148 -3.44 6.30 9.71
CA PHE A 148 -2.50 6.46 8.61
C PHE A 148 -2.84 7.65 7.70
N ILE A 149 -4.13 7.91 7.41
CA ILE A 149 -4.55 9.08 6.62
C ILE A 149 -4.13 10.38 7.32
N GLU A 150 -4.34 10.49 8.63
CA GLU A 150 -3.90 11.66 9.40
C GLU A 150 -2.37 11.80 9.37
N LEU A 151 -1.63 10.70 9.49
CA LEU A 151 -0.18 10.71 9.38
C LEU A 151 0.31 11.18 8.00
N LEU A 152 -0.37 10.84 6.91
CA LEU A 152 -0.01 11.37 5.58
C LEU A 152 -0.09 12.90 5.51
N LYS A 153 -0.94 13.53 6.32
CA LYS A 153 -1.04 15.01 6.36
C LYS A 153 0.21 15.68 6.93
N THR A 154 1.10 14.92 7.57
CA THR A 154 2.39 15.43 8.06
C THR A 154 3.49 15.39 7.00
N THR A 155 3.18 14.98 5.77
CA THR A 155 4.12 14.83 4.64
C THR A 155 3.67 15.68 3.45
N GLU A 156 4.46 15.71 2.36
CA GLU A 156 4.10 16.39 1.11
C GLU A 156 3.22 15.53 0.19
N VAL A 157 3.08 14.23 0.50
CA VAL A 157 2.28 13.26 -0.26
C VAL A 157 0.85 13.75 -0.61
N PRO A 158 0.06 14.33 0.32
CA PRO A 158 -1.32 14.73 0.01
C PRO A 158 -1.46 15.67 -1.19
N SER A 159 -0.43 16.50 -1.46
CA SER A 159 -0.45 17.48 -2.54
C SER A 159 -0.51 16.84 -3.93
N GLY A 160 0.15 15.70 -4.11
CA GLY A 160 0.24 14.97 -5.39
C GLY A 160 -0.64 13.72 -5.47
N LEU A 161 -1.19 13.26 -4.34
CA LEU A 161 -1.92 12.00 -4.26
C LEU A 161 -3.25 12.08 -5.02
N VAL A 162 -3.44 11.20 -6.00
CA VAL A 162 -4.64 11.09 -6.85
C VAL A 162 -5.50 9.90 -6.45
N CYS A 163 -4.88 8.80 -6.02
CA CYS A 163 -5.56 7.58 -5.60
C CYS A 163 -5.05 7.13 -4.23
N LEU A 164 -5.96 6.88 -3.30
CA LEU A 164 -5.68 6.33 -1.99
C LEU A 164 -6.58 5.12 -1.73
N THR A 165 -5.98 3.97 -1.51
CA THR A 165 -6.67 2.75 -1.08
C THR A 165 -6.16 2.34 0.29
N ILE A 166 -7.05 2.06 1.22
CA ILE A 166 -6.70 1.53 2.55
C ILE A 166 -7.48 0.25 2.84
N LYS A 167 -6.89 -0.63 3.65
CA LYS A 167 -7.57 -1.79 4.21
C LYS A 167 -8.19 -1.45 5.57
N ALA A 168 -9.44 -1.86 5.78
CA ALA A 168 -10.13 -1.76 7.07
C ALA A 168 -11.01 -3.00 7.30
N SER A 169 -11.37 -3.29 8.55
CA SER A 169 -12.34 -4.36 8.85
C SER A 169 -13.77 -3.83 8.74
N LEU A 170 -14.59 -4.48 7.92
CA LEU A 170 -16.01 -4.19 7.73
C LEU A 170 -16.77 -4.33 9.04
N LEU A 171 -16.49 -5.38 9.83
CA LEU A 171 -17.12 -5.57 11.12
C LEU A 171 -16.79 -4.43 12.10
N ALA A 172 -15.52 -4.01 12.15
CA ALA A 172 -15.12 -2.88 12.98
C ALA A 172 -15.77 -1.58 12.50
N PHE A 173 -15.80 -1.33 11.19
CA PHE A 173 -16.48 -0.20 10.58
C PHE A 173 -17.98 -0.18 10.90
N ALA A 174 -18.68 -1.30 10.71
CA ALA A 174 -20.10 -1.47 11.02
C ALA A 174 -20.39 -1.18 12.49
N THR A 175 -19.56 -1.71 13.39
CA THR A 175 -19.67 -1.50 14.83
C THR A 175 -19.52 -0.03 15.20
N GLN A 176 -18.51 0.66 14.62
CA GLN A 176 -18.30 2.09 14.86
C GLN A 176 -19.47 2.92 14.33
N GLN A 177 -19.96 2.63 13.12
CA GLN A 177 -21.11 3.33 12.54
C GLN A 177 -22.40 3.12 13.34
N ALA A 178 -22.61 1.94 13.91
CA ALA A 178 -23.77 1.66 14.77
C ALA A 178 -23.70 2.41 16.11
N ASN A 179 -22.50 2.56 16.68
CA ASN A 179 -22.28 3.25 17.95
C ASN A 179 -22.20 4.77 17.81
N HIS A 180 -21.75 5.26 16.65
CA HIS A 180 -21.47 6.67 16.38
C HIS A 180 -22.13 7.08 15.05
N PRO A 181 -23.32 7.71 15.10
CA PRO A 181 -24.06 8.09 13.89
C PRO A 181 -23.28 9.00 12.93
N ASP A 182 -22.34 9.78 13.44
CA ASP A 182 -21.48 10.73 12.72
C ASP A 182 -20.16 10.11 12.22
N TYR A 183 -19.90 8.83 12.47
CA TYR A 183 -18.64 8.17 12.12
C TYR A 183 -18.31 8.29 10.63
N PHE A 184 -19.26 8.06 9.74
CA PHE A 184 -19.08 8.25 8.30
C PHE A 184 -18.64 9.67 7.92
N SER A 185 -19.26 10.70 8.52
CA SER A 185 -18.88 12.11 8.32
C SER A 185 -17.47 12.40 8.84
N SER A 186 -17.08 11.80 9.96
CA SER A 186 -15.71 11.92 10.49
C SER A 186 -14.67 11.32 9.53
N ILE A 187 -15.00 10.24 8.81
CA ILE A 187 -14.10 9.66 7.80
C ILE A 187 -13.95 10.62 6.61
N ALA A 188 -15.06 11.22 6.15
CA ALA A 188 -14.99 12.20 5.07
C ALA A 188 -14.09 13.41 5.45
N GLN A 189 -14.16 13.87 6.71
CA GLN A 189 -13.27 14.92 7.25
C GLN A 189 -11.79 14.55 7.19
N LEU A 190 -11.43 13.26 7.30
CA LEU A 190 -10.03 12.83 7.19
C LEU A 190 -9.43 13.17 5.82
N LEU A 191 -10.23 13.28 4.77
CA LEU A 191 -9.75 13.64 3.42
C LEU A 191 -9.57 15.15 3.22
N GLN A 192 -9.90 15.97 4.23
CA GLN A 192 -9.56 17.38 4.20
C GLN A 192 -8.03 17.56 4.12
N GLY A 193 -7.57 18.37 3.17
CA GLY A 193 -6.14 18.61 2.93
C GLY A 193 -5.53 17.78 1.80
N PHE A 194 -6.32 16.98 1.09
CA PHE A 194 -5.89 16.25 -0.11
C PHE A 194 -6.40 16.94 -1.39
N PRO A 195 -5.71 17.97 -1.92
CA PRO A 195 -6.23 18.78 -3.02
C PRO A 195 -6.36 18.01 -4.35
N SER A 196 -5.54 16.98 -4.57
CA SER A 196 -5.46 16.25 -5.84
C SER A 196 -6.20 14.90 -5.83
N LEU A 197 -6.75 14.49 -4.70
CA LEU A 197 -7.33 13.17 -4.53
C LEU A 197 -8.63 13.02 -5.31
N ARG A 198 -8.64 12.06 -6.23
CA ARG A 198 -9.78 11.76 -7.10
C ARG A 198 -10.44 10.44 -6.76
N HIS A 199 -9.69 9.49 -6.23
CA HIS A 199 -10.19 8.15 -5.94
C HIS A 199 -9.82 7.78 -4.51
N PHE A 200 -10.84 7.49 -3.71
CA PHE A 200 -10.66 6.96 -2.36
C PHE A 200 -11.36 5.62 -2.23
N GLU A 201 -10.62 4.59 -1.83
CA GLU A 201 -11.16 3.24 -1.67
C GLU A 201 -10.81 2.65 -0.31
N VAL A 202 -11.80 2.01 0.31
CA VAL A 202 -11.66 1.22 1.52
C VAL A 202 -11.98 -0.22 1.16
N GLU A 203 -10.97 -1.07 1.21
CA GLU A 203 -11.11 -2.50 0.95
C GLU A 203 -11.20 -3.30 2.26
N GLU A 204 -11.83 -4.47 2.20
CA GLU A 204 -11.87 -5.37 3.35
C GLU A 204 -10.48 -5.94 3.66
N ALA A 205 -10.08 -5.82 4.94
CA ALA A 205 -8.94 -6.51 5.52
C ALA A 205 -9.22 -8.02 5.56
N ILE A 206 -8.48 -8.80 4.78
CA ILE A 206 -8.64 -10.25 4.73
C ILE A 206 -7.90 -10.83 5.95
N GLN A 207 -8.58 -10.92 7.08
CA GLN A 207 -8.05 -11.70 8.21
C GLN A 207 -7.94 -13.16 7.78
N GLY A 208 -6.70 -13.64 7.68
CA GLY A 208 -6.42 -15.03 7.33
C GLY A 208 -6.98 -15.98 8.38
N MET A 209 -8.22 -16.42 8.17
CA MET A 209 -8.85 -17.66 8.65
C MET A 209 -10.25 -17.71 8.02
N LEU A 210 -10.41 -18.58 7.03
CA LEU A 210 -11.70 -19.02 6.50
C LEU A 210 -12.52 -19.65 7.63
N ALA A 211 -13.27 -18.85 8.37
CA ALA A 211 -14.30 -19.31 9.28
C ALA A 211 -15.46 -18.32 9.23
N GLU A 212 -16.42 -18.65 8.36
CA GLU A 212 -17.85 -18.30 8.43
C GLU A 212 -18.21 -17.19 9.43
N GLN A 213 -17.88 -15.95 9.07
CA GLN A 213 -18.64 -14.81 9.57
C GLN A 213 -19.97 -14.77 8.79
N PRO A 214 -21.09 -14.29 9.38
CA PRO A 214 -22.33 -14.08 8.62
C PRO A 214 -21.96 -13.40 7.30
N ALA A 215 -22.44 -13.93 6.18
CA ALA A 215 -21.91 -13.65 4.86
C ALA A 215 -21.59 -12.15 4.76
N ALA A 216 -20.33 -11.76 4.62
CA ALA A 216 -19.89 -10.37 4.76
C ALA A 216 -20.75 -9.37 3.94
N HIS A 217 -21.38 -9.87 2.87
CA HIS A 217 -22.43 -9.21 2.12
C HIS A 217 -23.64 -8.75 2.96
N ASP A 218 -24.21 -9.56 3.84
CA ASP A 218 -25.37 -9.20 4.65
C ASP A 218 -25.05 -8.05 5.63
N VAL A 219 -23.84 -8.06 6.21
CA VAL A 219 -23.35 -6.99 7.09
C VAL A 219 -23.11 -5.71 6.28
N SER A 220 -22.48 -5.82 5.10
CA SER A 220 -22.28 -4.69 4.18
C SER A 220 -23.63 -4.07 3.79
N ASP A 221 -24.57 -4.88 3.34
CA ASP A 221 -25.89 -4.42 2.89
C ASP A 221 -26.67 -3.73 4.00
N MET A 222 -26.62 -4.24 5.25
CA MET A 222 -27.26 -3.57 6.40
C MET A 222 -26.63 -2.21 6.71
N VAL A 223 -25.31 -2.08 6.67
CA VAL A 223 -24.61 -0.83 6.97
C VAL A 223 -24.85 0.19 5.87
N PHE A 224 -24.75 -0.21 4.60
CA PHE A 224 -24.95 0.69 3.48
C PHE A 224 -26.42 1.08 3.28
N ALA A 225 -27.39 0.23 3.62
CA ALA A 225 -28.81 0.63 3.62
C ALA A 225 -29.11 1.77 4.62
N VAL A 226 -28.29 1.95 5.67
CA VAL A 226 -28.39 3.09 6.58
C VAL A 226 -27.71 4.33 5.99
N LEU A 227 -26.57 4.17 5.33
CA LEU A 227 -25.84 5.25 4.67
C LEU A 227 -26.62 5.83 3.49
N GLU A 228 -27.21 4.99 2.63
CA GLU A 228 -28.02 5.39 1.47
C GLU A 228 -29.24 6.27 1.84
N ARG A 229 -29.70 6.21 3.10
CA ARG A 229 -30.79 7.06 3.60
C ARG A 229 -30.32 8.49 3.94
N GLN A 230 -29.02 8.76 3.93
CA GLN A 230 -28.48 10.11 4.09
C GLN A 230 -28.68 10.89 2.79
N ILE A 231 -29.53 11.91 2.84
CA ILE A 231 -30.07 12.62 1.66
C ILE A 231 -28.99 13.37 0.85
N ASP A 232 -27.74 13.46 1.32
CA ASP A 232 -26.68 14.16 0.58
C ASP A 232 -25.25 13.64 0.83
N ILE A 233 -25.03 12.35 0.62
CA ILE A 233 -23.70 11.72 0.75
C ILE A 233 -22.67 12.39 -0.16
N VAL A 234 -23.03 12.68 -1.41
CA VAL A 234 -22.09 13.28 -2.38
C VAL A 234 -21.64 14.67 -1.92
N ALA A 235 -22.54 15.54 -1.46
CA ALA A 235 -22.11 16.85 -0.96
C ALA A 235 -21.25 16.74 0.30
N LEU A 236 -21.52 15.78 1.19
CA LEU A 236 -20.70 15.55 2.39
C LEU A 236 -19.23 15.30 2.03
N TRP A 237 -18.96 14.37 1.11
CA TRP A 237 -17.58 14.06 0.69
C TRP A 237 -16.95 15.22 -0.08
N LYS A 238 -17.69 15.83 -1.00
CA LYS A 238 -17.22 16.98 -1.78
C LYS A 238 -16.95 18.22 -0.93
N GLN A 239 -17.62 18.37 0.21
CA GLN A 239 -17.34 19.44 1.17
C GLN A 239 -15.92 19.34 1.73
N TYR A 240 -15.42 18.13 2.01
CA TYR A 240 -14.10 17.93 2.60
C TYR A 240 -12.99 17.68 1.57
N CYS A 241 -13.33 17.06 0.42
CA CYS A 241 -12.39 16.84 -0.69
C CYS A 241 -13.09 17.09 -2.04
N PRO A 242 -13.10 18.34 -2.53
CA PRO A 242 -13.83 18.73 -3.75
C PRO A 242 -13.39 18.01 -5.04
N SER A 243 -12.15 17.50 -5.07
CA SER A 243 -11.56 16.82 -6.23
C SER A 243 -11.99 15.36 -6.40
N LEU A 244 -12.65 14.75 -5.40
CA LEU A 244 -13.07 13.35 -5.44
C LEU A 244 -13.99 13.05 -6.62
N LEU A 245 -13.64 12.08 -7.45
CA LEU A 245 -14.47 11.58 -8.55
C LEU A 245 -15.14 10.25 -8.20
N SER A 246 -14.53 9.44 -7.33
CA SER A 246 -15.14 8.21 -6.83
C SER A 246 -14.76 7.96 -5.37
N VAL A 247 -15.71 7.39 -4.63
CA VAL A 247 -15.49 6.87 -3.29
C VAL A 247 -16.08 5.47 -3.23
N LYS A 248 -15.29 4.49 -2.80
CA LYS A 248 -15.70 3.09 -2.75
C LYS A 248 -15.39 2.50 -1.38
N PHE A 249 -16.36 1.81 -0.77
CA PHE A 249 -16.19 1.11 0.49
C PHE A 249 -16.67 -0.34 0.35
N PHE A 250 -15.81 -1.31 0.66
CA PHE A 250 -16.15 -2.74 0.72
C PHE A 250 -16.96 -3.22 -0.51
N ASP A 251 -16.46 -2.90 -1.70
CA ASP A 251 -17.10 -3.22 -2.99
C ASP A 251 -18.40 -2.46 -3.32
N ARG A 252 -18.73 -1.41 -2.56
CA ARG A 252 -19.86 -0.50 -2.82
C ARG A 252 -19.40 0.90 -3.21
N ASP A 253 -19.89 1.39 -4.34
CA ASP A 253 -19.69 2.77 -4.77
C ASP A 253 -20.58 3.72 -3.94
N ILE A 254 -19.98 4.82 -3.49
CA ILE A 254 -20.59 5.86 -2.65
C ILE A 254 -20.80 7.16 -3.45
N ILE A 255 -19.84 7.46 -4.34
CA ILE A 255 -19.86 8.58 -5.30
C ILE A 255 -19.50 8.02 -6.67
#